data_AF-A0A4Q1KKP6-F1
#
_entry.id   AF-A0A4Q1KKP6-F1
#
_cell.length_a   1.000
_cell.length_b   1.000
_cell.length_c   1.000
_cell.angle_alpha   90.00
_cell.angle_beta   90.00
_cell.angle_gamma   90.00
#
_symmetry.space_group_name_H-M   'P 1'
#
loop_
_entity.id
_entity.type
_entity.pdbx_description
1 polymer ?
#
loop_
_entity_poly.entity_id
_entity_poly.type
_entity_poly.pdbx_seq_one_letter_code
_entity_poly.pdbx_strand_id
1 'polypeptide(L)'
;MFILSPGVVRVLLASAVIISHISKYDIGRLGVIVFFFLSGYWTSRIWTEKFDEKQFVSFYISRALRIYPLFLVVSLASSIFRGLPLSLENFLLFGIATTGNDPTGVSWSLDIEMQYYLLCPLLLPLLRHFPWTTLTVCSAVTAVAWIVTPTLGIRTALLYLPAFLAGALSDQSRHIPSARSAYSSLGLFALASVGAYFTPFFTKSTHDPFHRDIFALLWLLPLIPYLQRSLSIRSSHIDRVLGDYSYALYLMHYAIIALIVVSDTASEKLVAGIVSYGVAALLYIAVDAPLNGMRYRLMRVFSKKA
;
A
#
# COMPACT_ATOMS: atom_id res chain seq x y z
N MET A 1 26.93 2.53 7.32
CA MET A 1 25.81 2.67 6.36
C MET A 1 24.68 1.77 6.86
N PHE A 2 23.51 2.33 7.18
CA PHE A 2 22.41 1.62 7.84
C PHE A 2 21.24 1.44 6.87
N ILE A 3 20.77 0.20 6.69
CA ILE A 3 19.58 -0.10 5.87
C ILE A 3 18.36 0.07 6.76
N LEU A 4 17.39 0.84 6.29
CA LEU A 4 16.16 1.08 7.04
C LEU A 4 15.35 -0.20 7.19
N SER A 5 14.76 -0.38 8.36
CA SER A 5 13.88 -1.52 8.64
C SER A 5 12.49 -1.32 7.99
N PRO A 6 11.73 -2.41 7.77
CA PRO A 6 10.48 -2.34 7.00
C PRO A 6 9.42 -1.39 7.57
N GLY A 7 9.28 -1.30 8.90
CA GLY A 7 8.34 -0.38 9.54
C GLY A 7 8.73 1.08 9.32
N VAL A 8 10.01 1.41 9.44
CA VAL A 8 10.54 2.75 9.13
C VAL A 8 10.27 3.11 7.66
N VAL A 9 10.54 2.19 6.73
CA VAL A 9 10.23 2.40 5.30
C VAL A 9 8.75 2.70 5.12
N ARG A 10 7.84 1.95 5.74
CA ARG A 10 6.39 2.21 5.64
C ARG A 10 5.98 3.57 6.17
N VAL A 11 6.55 4.04 7.28
CA VAL A 11 6.29 5.40 7.78
C VAL A 11 6.78 6.44 6.79
N LEU A 12 7.96 6.27 6.19
CA LEU A 12 8.45 7.19 5.16
C LEU A 12 7.56 7.22 3.92
N LEU A 13 7.02 6.07 3.50
CA LEU A 13 6.06 6.00 2.38
C LEU A 13 4.75 6.73 2.73
N ALA A 14 4.19 6.50 3.92
CA ALA A 14 3.00 7.24 4.38
C ALA A 14 3.28 8.75 4.46
N SER A 15 4.47 9.14 4.91
CA SER A 15 4.93 10.53 4.95
C SER A 15 5.00 11.14 3.56
N ALA A 16 5.54 10.41 2.58
CA ALA A 16 5.62 10.85 1.19
C ALA A 16 4.23 11.07 0.59
N VAL A 17 3.25 10.21 0.93
CA VAL A 17 1.85 10.37 0.52
C VAL A 17 1.25 11.65 1.13
N ILE A 18 1.46 11.91 2.42
CA ILE A 18 1.03 13.15 3.09
C ILE A 18 1.63 14.37 2.41
N ILE A 19 2.96 14.39 2.24
CA ILE A 19 3.68 15.48 1.60
C ILE A 19 3.13 15.72 0.20
N SER A 20 2.80 14.66 -0.53
CA SER A 20 2.19 14.80 -1.85
C SER A 20 0.82 15.47 -1.77
N HIS A 21 -0.05 15.15 -0.80
CA HIS A 21 -1.36 15.79 -0.67
C HIS A 21 -1.29 17.27 -0.28
N ILE A 22 -0.27 17.69 0.47
CA ILE A 22 -0.10 19.08 0.91
C ILE A 22 0.85 19.90 0.02
N SER A 23 1.37 19.32 -1.07
CA SER A 23 2.30 20.00 -1.98
C SER A 23 1.91 19.81 -3.44
N LYS A 24 2.60 20.53 -4.33
CA LYS A 24 2.45 20.37 -5.79
C LYS A 24 3.08 19.10 -6.34
N TYR A 25 3.85 18.36 -5.53
CA TYR A 25 4.66 17.23 -5.97
C TYR A 25 3.89 15.91 -5.86
N ASP A 26 4.01 15.05 -6.87
CA ASP A 26 3.27 13.78 -6.94
C ASP A 26 4.08 12.55 -6.51
N ILE A 27 4.89 12.71 -5.47
CA ILE A 27 5.72 11.63 -4.91
C ILE A 27 4.88 10.57 -4.17
N GLY A 28 3.64 10.91 -3.82
CA GLY A 28 2.73 10.01 -3.09
C GLY A 28 2.30 8.82 -3.94
N ARG A 29 2.21 8.98 -5.26
CA ARG A 29 1.81 7.89 -6.14
C ARG A 29 2.82 6.74 -6.11
N LEU A 30 4.11 7.06 -6.18
CA LEU A 30 5.17 6.08 -5.97
C LEU A 30 5.02 5.40 -4.60
N GLY A 31 4.73 6.18 -3.55
CA GLY A 31 4.47 5.64 -2.20
C GLY A 31 3.42 4.53 -2.18
N VAL A 32 2.28 4.75 -2.84
CA VAL A 32 1.20 3.75 -2.97
C VAL A 32 1.65 2.52 -3.77
N ILE A 33 2.36 2.70 -4.88
CA ILE A 33 2.89 1.59 -5.67
C ILE A 33 3.91 0.76 -4.88
N VAL A 34 4.75 1.39 -4.06
CA VAL A 34 5.63 0.68 -3.12
C VAL A 34 4.80 -0.08 -2.08
N PHE A 35 3.71 0.49 -1.55
CA PHE A 35 2.81 -0.24 -0.64
C PHE A 35 2.21 -1.50 -1.30
N PHE A 36 1.85 -1.47 -2.59
CA PHE A 36 1.41 -2.67 -3.31
C PHE A 36 2.52 -3.71 -3.43
N PHE A 37 3.76 -3.30 -3.70
CA PHE A 37 4.93 -4.20 -3.64
C PHE A 37 5.11 -4.81 -2.24
N LEU A 38 5.02 -4.00 -1.19
CA LEU A 38 5.11 -4.50 0.19
C LEU A 38 3.97 -5.47 0.52
N SER A 39 2.75 -5.20 0.05
CA SER A 39 1.59 -6.07 0.22
C SER A 39 1.82 -7.44 -0.43
N GLY A 40 2.34 -7.45 -1.66
CA GLY A 40 2.75 -8.68 -2.36
C GLY A 40 3.76 -9.51 -1.58
N TYR A 41 4.81 -8.87 -1.07
CA TYR A 41 5.84 -9.54 -0.29
C TYR A 41 5.28 -10.18 0.99
N TRP A 42 4.58 -9.40 1.82
CA TRP A 42 4.09 -9.89 3.11
C TRP A 42 2.95 -10.89 2.96
N THR A 43 2.12 -10.75 1.94
CA THR A 43 1.02 -11.68 1.67
C THR A 43 1.56 -13.01 1.18
N SER A 44 2.55 -13.01 0.29
CA SER A 44 3.26 -14.22 -0.15
C SER A 44 3.96 -14.92 1.01
N ARG A 45 4.64 -14.16 1.87
CA ARG A 45 5.30 -14.67 3.08
C ARG A 45 4.32 -15.36 4.03
N ILE A 46 3.19 -14.69 4.33
CA ILE A 46 2.18 -15.21 5.23
C ILE A 46 1.47 -16.43 4.65
N TRP A 47 1.15 -16.39 3.34
CA TRP A 47 0.59 -17.53 2.63
C TRP A 47 1.50 -18.76 2.75
N THR A 48 2.78 -18.61 2.40
CA THR A 48 3.75 -19.72 2.41
C THR A 48 4.10 -20.24 3.79
N GLU A 49 4.12 -19.38 4.82
CA GLU A 49 4.52 -19.78 6.17
C GLU A 49 3.35 -20.30 7.03
N LYS A 50 2.15 -19.74 6.88
CA LYS A 50 1.05 -19.94 7.83
C LYS A 50 -0.18 -20.64 7.28
N PHE A 51 -0.31 -20.72 5.96
CA PHE A 51 -1.48 -21.27 5.29
C PHE A 51 -1.06 -22.33 4.27
N ASP A 52 -2.04 -23.11 3.83
CA ASP A 52 -1.95 -24.05 2.74
C ASP A 52 -3.12 -23.79 1.77
N GLU A 53 -3.09 -24.36 0.57
CA GLU A 53 -4.09 -24.13 -0.48
C GLU A 53 -5.53 -24.44 -0.02
N LYS A 54 -5.68 -25.37 0.93
CA LYS A 54 -6.98 -25.75 1.52
C LYS A 54 -7.50 -24.76 2.57
N GLN A 55 -6.70 -23.79 3.01
CA GLN A 55 -7.03 -22.88 4.11
C GLN A 55 -7.29 -21.44 3.64
N PHE A 56 -7.72 -21.26 2.39
CA PHE A 56 -7.98 -19.94 1.81
C PHE A 56 -9.00 -19.11 2.61
N VAL A 57 -10.02 -19.72 3.22
CA VAL A 57 -11.00 -19.02 4.07
C VAL A 57 -10.32 -18.42 5.31
N SER A 58 -9.49 -19.19 6.01
CA SER A 58 -8.73 -18.71 7.18
C SER A 58 -7.75 -17.60 6.78
N PHE A 59 -7.17 -17.70 5.58
CA PHE A 59 -6.35 -16.64 5.00
C PHE A 59 -7.17 -15.35 4.79
N TYR A 60 -8.34 -15.43 4.16
CA TYR A 60 -9.23 -14.27 3.96
C TYR A 60 -9.65 -13.62 5.28
N ILE A 61 -10.06 -14.41 6.26
CA ILE A 61 -10.41 -13.91 7.60
C ILE A 61 -9.20 -13.21 8.25
N SER A 62 -8.01 -13.80 8.16
CA SER A 62 -6.78 -13.21 8.70
C SER A 62 -6.44 -11.86 8.06
N ARG A 63 -6.68 -11.73 6.75
CA ARG A 63 -6.46 -10.50 6.00
C ARG A 63 -7.53 -9.45 6.31
N ALA A 64 -8.81 -9.83 6.30
CA ALA A 64 -9.91 -8.94 6.63
C ALA A 64 -9.76 -8.36 8.05
N LEU A 65 -9.44 -9.20 9.06
CA LEU A 65 -9.20 -8.74 10.43
C LEU A 65 -8.00 -7.79 10.58
N ARG A 66 -7.06 -7.74 9.62
CA ARG A 66 -5.95 -6.78 9.63
C ARG A 66 -6.38 -5.38 9.17
N ILE A 67 -7.21 -5.30 8.14
CA ILE A 67 -7.54 -4.04 7.47
C ILE A 67 -8.86 -3.49 8.00
N TYR A 68 -9.89 -4.33 7.99
CA TYR A 68 -11.27 -3.92 8.10
C TYR A 68 -11.65 -3.14 9.37
N PRO A 69 -11.15 -3.50 10.58
CA PRO A 69 -11.59 -2.82 11.79
C PRO A 69 -11.21 -1.34 11.86
N LEU A 70 -9.94 -1.01 11.59
CA LEU A 70 -9.51 0.39 11.58
C LEU A 70 -10.09 1.14 10.38
N PHE A 71 -10.18 0.48 9.22
CA PHE A 71 -10.87 1.01 8.05
C PHE A 71 -12.28 1.49 8.36
N LEU A 72 -13.12 0.66 9.00
CA LEU A 72 -14.49 1.05 9.33
C LEU A 72 -14.53 2.25 10.28
N VAL A 73 -13.70 2.26 11.33
CA VAL A 73 -13.65 3.39 12.28
C VAL A 73 -13.29 4.69 11.58
N VAL A 74 -12.26 4.68 10.75
CA VAL A 74 -11.82 5.88 10.02
C VAL A 74 -12.83 6.28 8.94
N SER A 75 -13.44 5.34 8.24
CA SER A 75 -14.48 5.63 7.24
C SER A 75 -15.73 6.26 7.85
N LEU A 76 -16.20 5.74 8.98
CA LEU A 76 -17.32 6.31 9.73
C LEU A 76 -16.98 7.71 10.25
N ALA A 77 -15.82 7.87 10.89
CA ALA A 77 -15.37 9.17 11.37
C ALA A 77 -15.24 10.17 10.22
N SER A 78 -14.61 9.78 9.11
CA SER A 78 -14.42 10.66 7.95
C SER A 78 -15.74 11.03 7.30
N SER A 79 -16.71 10.10 7.21
CA SER A 79 -18.07 10.38 6.74
C SER A 79 -18.77 11.43 7.62
N ILE A 80 -18.74 11.26 8.94
CA ILE A 80 -19.37 12.18 9.89
C ILE A 80 -18.72 13.57 9.82
N PHE A 81 -17.39 13.64 9.97
CA PHE A 81 -16.70 14.93 10.05
C PHE A 81 -16.66 15.68 8.73
N ARG A 82 -16.61 14.97 7.59
CA ARG A 82 -16.60 15.59 6.25
C ARG A 82 -18.00 15.75 5.64
N GLY A 83 -19.05 15.24 6.29
CA GLY A 83 -20.42 15.26 5.78
C GLY A 83 -20.60 14.47 4.47
N LEU A 84 -19.82 13.41 4.28
CA LEU A 84 -19.87 12.59 3.06
C LEU A 84 -20.73 11.33 3.28
N PRO A 85 -21.59 10.95 2.31
CA PRO A 85 -22.44 9.78 2.46
C PRO A 85 -21.62 8.48 2.50
N LEU A 86 -22.19 7.47 3.15
CA LEU A 86 -21.70 6.10 3.08
C LEU A 86 -22.62 5.27 2.19
N SER A 87 -22.01 4.43 1.36
CA SER A 87 -22.68 3.47 0.48
C SER A 87 -22.19 2.06 0.76
N LEU A 88 -22.80 1.06 0.09
CA LEU A 88 -22.51 -0.35 0.34
C LEU A 88 -21.02 -0.68 0.15
N GLU A 89 -20.36 -0.07 -0.84
CA GLU A 89 -18.93 -0.23 -1.09
C GLU A 89 -18.04 0.20 0.09
N ASN A 90 -18.47 1.20 0.88
CA ASN A 90 -17.73 1.63 2.08
C ASN A 90 -17.83 0.63 3.22
N PHE A 91 -18.93 -0.11 3.30
CA PHE A 91 -19.04 -1.21 4.24
C PHE A 91 -18.31 -2.42 3.71
N LEU A 92 -18.43 -2.77 2.42
CA LEU A 92 -17.77 -3.98 1.90
C LEU A 92 -16.26 -3.84 1.68
N LEU A 93 -15.73 -2.61 1.67
CA LEU A 93 -14.38 -2.31 1.20
C LEU A 93 -14.12 -2.90 -0.20
N PHE A 94 -15.10 -2.74 -1.09
CA PHE A 94 -15.06 -3.32 -2.43
C PHE A 94 -15.79 -2.42 -3.42
N GLY A 95 -15.09 -1.99 -4.47
CA GLY A 95 -15.62 -1.10 -5.50
C GLY A 95 -15.41 0.40 -5.26
N ILE A 96 -14.87 0.80 -4.10
CA ILE A 96 -14.53 2.19 -3.77
C ILE A 96 -13.59 2.80 -4.82
N ALA A 97 -12.62 2.02 -5.32
CA ALA A 97 -11.69 2.48 -6.34
C ALA A 97 -12.36 2.81 -7.67
N THR A 98 -13.49 2.16 -7.97
CA THR A 98 -14.27 2.40 -9.18
C THR A 98 -15.31 3.50 -8.98
N THR A 99 -16.05 3.49 -7.88
CA THR A 99 -17.13 4.47 -7.64
C THR A 99 -16.60 5.84 -7.24
N GLY A 100 -15.42 5.91 -6.60
CA GLY A 100 -14.88 7.14 -6.04
C GLY A 100 -15.62 7.63 -4.78
N ASN A 101 -16.64 6.90 -4.32
CA ASN A 101 -17.36 7.17 -3.08
C ASN A 101 -16.47 6.81 -1.89
N ASP A 102 -15.52 7.67 -1.56
CA ASP A 102 -14.48 7.42 -0.57
C ASP A 102 -14.43 8.53 0.48
N PRO A 103 -15.14 8.36 1.62
CA PRO A 103 -15.09 9.33 2.71
C PRO A 103 -13.70 9.54 3.29
N THR A 104 -12.78 8.57 3.18
CA THR A 104 -11.39 8.73 3.60
C THR A 104 -10.53 9.42 2.53
N GLY A 105 -10.95 9.34 1.28
CA GLY A 105 -10.26 9.81 0.05
C GLY A 105 -9.03 8.98 -0.37
N VAL A 106 -8.65 7.96 0.40
CA VAL A 106 -7.46 7.13 0.16
C VAL A 106 -7.71 5.62 0.29
N SER A 107 -8.92 5.21 0.70
CA SER A 107 -9.29 3.80 0.88
C SER A 107 -9.49 3.05 -0.44
N TRP A 108 -9.53 3.75 -1.58
CA TRP A 108 -9.44 3.11 -2.90
C TRP A 108 -8.25 2.14 -3.01
N SER A 109 -7.12 2.43 -2.36
CA SER A 109 -5.95 1.53 -2.37
C SER A 109 -6.17 0.28 -1.51
N LEU A 110 -6.99 0.36 -0.47
CA LEU A 110 -7.36 -0.76 0.39
C LEU A 110 -8.39 -1.68 -0.28
N ASP A 111 -9.31 -1.12 -1.07
CA ASP A 111 -10.17 -1.89 -1.98
C ASP A 111 -9.32 -2.73 -2.95
N ILE A 112 -8.33 -2.10 -3.60
CA ILE A 112 -7.35 -2.79 -4.45
C ILE A 112 -6.59 -3.87 -3.67
N GLU A 113 -6.20 -3.61 -2.42
CA GLU A 113 -5.53 -4.61 -1.58
C GLU A 113 -6.43 -5.81 -1.25
N MET A 114 -7.71 -5.59 -0.96
CA MET A 114 -8.68 -6.67 -0.76
C MET A 114 -8.85 -7.52 -2.02
N GLN A 115 -8.87 -6.89 -3.21
CA GLN A 115 -8.89 -7.60 -4.48
C GLN A 115 -7.63 -8.46 -4.68
N TYR A 116 -6.43 -8.00 -4.30
CA TYR A 116 -5.24 -8.85 -4.33
C TYR A 116 -5.41 -10.09 -3.46
N TYR A 117 -5.96 -9.93 -2.26
CA TYR A 117 -6.13 -11.05 -1.36
C TYR A 117 -7.06 -12.11 -1.93
N LEU A 118 -8.14 -11.72 -2.61
CA LEU A 118 -9.02 -12.68 -3.31
C LEU A 118 -8.30 -13.45 -4.42
N LEU A 119 -7.35 -12.81 -5.10
CA LEU A 119 -6.57 -13.45 -6.18
C LEU A 119 -5.44 -14.33 -5.65
N CYS A 120 -4.96 -14.11 -4.42
CA CYS A 120 -3.76 -14.75 -3.87
C CYS A 120 -3.77 -16.28 -3.85
N PRO A 121 -4.85 -16.97 -3.43
CA PRO A 121 -4.87 -18.43 -3.40
C PRO A 121 -4.63 -19.08 -4.77
N LEU A 122 -4.93 -18.37 -5.86
CA LEU A 122 -4.62 -18.80 -7.21
C LEU A 122 -3.27 -18.28 -7.68
N LEU A 123 -3.03 -16.96 -7.56
CA LEU A 123 -1.85 -16.31 -8.13
C LEU A 123 -0.54 -16.74 -7.45
N LEU A 124 -0.54 -16.93 -6.13
CA LEU A 124 0.71 -17.22 -5.41
C LEU A 124 1.25 -18.63 -5.70
N PRO A 125 0.43 -19.70 -5.76
CA PRO A 125 0.89 -21.01 -6.25
C PRO A 125 1.34 -20.97 -7.71
N LEU A 126 0.59 -20.29 -8.59
CA LEU A 126 0.98 -20.16 -10.00
C LEU A 126 2.32 -19.44 -10.17
N LEU A 127 2.55 -18.35 -9.42
CA LEU A 127 3.82 -17.64 -9.42
C LEU A 127 4.99 -18.53 -8.95
N ARG A 128 4.74 -19.40 -7.97
CA ARG A 128 5.74 -20.33 -7.43
C ARG A 128 6.13 -21.42 -8.44
N HIS A 129 5.13 -22.00 -9.13
CA HIS A 129 5.34 -23.13 -10.04
C HIS A 129 5.70 -22.69 -11.47
N PHE A 130 5.15 -21.57 -11.92
CA PHE A 130 5.30 -21.06 -13.29
C PHE A 130 5.59 -19.55 -13.28
N PRO A 131 6.72 -19.09 -12.71
CA PRO A 131 6.97 -17.66 -12.50
C PRO A 131 6.93 -16.85 -13.80
N TRP A 132 7.65 -17.29 -14.84
CA TRP A 132 7.73 -16.55 -16.11
C TRP A 132 6.39 -16.48 -16.85
N THR A 133 5.64 -17.60 -16.89
CA THR A 133 4.30 -17.64 -17.48
C THR A 133 3.34 -16.74 -16.71
N THR A 134 3.33 -16.83 -15.38
CA THR A 134 2.47 -16.00 -14.52
C THR A 134 2.78 -14.53 -14.70
N LEU A 135 4.06 -14.14 -14.72
CA LEU A 135 4.48 -12.75 -14.93
C LEU A 135 4.09 -12.26 -16.33
N THR A 136 4.29 -13.07 -17.36
CA THR A 136 3.93 -12.70 -18.75
C THR A 136 2.43 -12.50 -18.89
N VAL A 137 1.63 -13.45 -18.42
CA VAL A 137 0.16 -13.38 -18.48
C VAL A 137 -0.36 -12.20 -17.67
N CYS A 138 0.12 -12.01 -16.44
CA CYS A 138 -0.32 -10.89 -15.62
C CYS A 138 0.10 -9.53 -16.19
N SER A 139 1.27 -9.45 -16.84
CA SER A 139 1.70 -8.23 -17.55
C SER A 139 0.81 -7.94 -18.75
N ALA A 140 0.43 -8.96 -19.53
CA ALA A 140 -0.52 -8.81 -20.63
C ALA A 140 -1.91 -8.38 -20.13
N VAL A 141 -2.42 -8.99 -19.06
CA VAL A 141 -3.69 -8.60 -18.41
C VAL A 141 -3.63 -7.17 -17.91
N THR A 142 -2.51 -6.75 -17.31
CA THR A 142 -2.30 -5.37 -16.85
C THR A 142 -2.33 -4.40 -18.03
N ALA A 143 -1.66 -4.71 -19.14
CA ALA A 143 -1.66 -3.88 -20.34
C ALA A 143 -3.08 -3.74 -20.92
N VAL A 144 -3.85 -4.82 -21.02
CA VAL A 144 -5.26 -4.80 -21.45
C VAL A 144 -6.10 -3.97 -20.49
N ALA A 145 -5.92 -4.12 -19.17
CA ALA A 145 -6.64 -3.32 -18.17
C ALA A 145 -6.38 -1.82 -18.37
N TRP A 146 -5.12 -1.39 -18.59
CA TRP A 146 -4.80 0.01 -18.86
C TRP A 146 -5.42 0.56 -20.15
N ILE A 147 -5.63 -0.27 -21.16
CA ILE A 147 -6.30 0.12 -22.42
C ILE A 147 -7.81 0.26 -22.23
N VAL A 148 -8.42 -0.63 -21.43
CA VAL A 148 -9.88 -0.75 -21.29
C VAL A 148 -10.44 0.12 -20.16
N THR A 149 -9.70 0.36 -19.08
CA THR A 149 -10.17 1.17 -17.94
C THR A 149 -10.65 2.57 -18.32
N PRO A 150 -10.00 3.33 -19.22
CA PRO A 150 -10.49 4.65 -19.63
C PRO A 150 -11.88 4.64 -20.28
N THR A 151 -12.28 3.54 -20.93
CA THR A 151 -13.59 3.41 -21.57
C THR A 151 -14.65 2.86 -20.61
N LEU A 152 -14.30 1.90 -19.77
CA LEU A 152 -15.25 1.27 -18.84
C LEU A 152 -15.40 2.03 -17.52
N GLY A 153 -14.45 2.88 -17.16
CA GLY A 153 -14.42 3.55 -15.86
C GLY A 153 -14.12 2.63 -14.67
N ILE A 154 -13.81 1.35 -14.92
CA ILE A 154 -13.60 0.33 -13.88
C ILE A 154 -12.12 0.29 -13.48
N ARG A 155 -11.85 0.48 -12.18
CA ARG A 155 -10.50 0.40 -11.59
C ARG A 155 -10.39 -0.82 -10.68
N THR A 156 -9.45 -1.71 -10.98
CA THR A 156 -9.26 -2.98 -10.26
C THR A 156 -7.77 -3.24 -9.97
N ALA A 157 -7.53 -4.25 -9.14
CA ALA A 157 -6.21 -4.78 -8.82
C ALA A 157 -5.35 -5.12 -10.06
N LEU A 158 -5.99 -5.42 -11.19
CA LEU A 158 -5.31 -5.76 -12.44
C LEU A 158 -4.36 -4.66 -12.93
N LEU A 159 -4.66 -3.39 -12.65
CA LEU A 159 -3.83 -2.26 -13.06
C LEU A 159 -2.47 -2.21 -12.36
N TYR A 160 -2.37 -2.77 -11.15
CA TYR A 160 -1.16 -2.74 -10.33
C TYR A 160 -0.60 -4.13 -9.97
N LEU A 161 -1.09 -5.19 -10.63
CA LEU A 161 -0.55 -6.54 -10.50
C LEU A 161 0.98 -6.62 -10.61
N PRO A 162 1.68 -5.89 -11.51
CA PRO A 162 3.13 -6.01 -11.62
C PRO A 162 3.87 -5.62 -10.34
N ALA A 163 3.43 -4.57 -9.63
CA ALA A 163 4.03 -4.18 -8.35
C ALA A 163 3.81 -5.25 -7.28
N PHE A 164 2.56 -5.73 -7.15
CA PHE A 164 2.22 -6.79 -6.21
C PHE A 164 3.00 -8.08 -6.48
N LEU A 165 3.06 -8.53 -7.74
CA LEU A 165 3.79 -9.74 -8.13
C LEU A 165 5.30 -9.59 -7.98
N ALA A 166 5.87 -8.42 -8.24
CA ALA A 166 7.28 -8.16 -7.97
C ALA A 166 7.61 -8.32 -6.48
N GLY A 167 6.71 -7.87 -5.61
CA GLY A 167 6.79 -8.10 -4.16
C GLY A 167 6.68 -9.58 -3.79
N ALA A 168 5.68 -10.27 -4.32
CA ALA A 168 5.46 -11.70 -4.07
C ALA A 168 6.63 -12.56 -4.57
N LEU A 169 7.17 -12.27 -5.75
CA LEU A 169 8.34 -12.94 -6.32
C LEU A 169 9.61 -12.67 -5.50
N SER A 170 9.77 -11.44 -5.00
CA SER A 170 10.86 -11.09 -4.09
C SER A 170 10.83 -11.93 -2.82
N ASP A 171 9.63 -12.28 -2.33
CA ASP A 171 9.50 -13.19 -1.20
C ASP A 171 9.83 -14.65 -1.58
N GLN A 172 9.23 -15.15 -2.66
CA GLN A 172 9.32 -16.56 -3.07
C GLN A 172 10.71 -16.95 -3.56
N SER A 173 11.43 -16.04 -4.23
CA SER A 173 12.81 -16.26 -4.66
C SER A 173 13.79 -16.38 -3.49
N ARG A 174 13.39 -15.90 -2.29
CA ARG A 174 14.24 -15.84 -1.08
C ARG A 174 15.59 -15.14 -1.32
N HIS A 175 15.71 -14.40 -2.42
CA HIS A 175 16.95 -13.71 -2.78
C HIS A 175 17.11 -12.47 -1.90
N ILE A 176 18.26 -12.35 -1.24
CA ILE A 176 18.60 -11.19 -0.42
C ILE A 176 19.79 -10.48 -1.09
N PRO A 177 19.59 -9.29 -1.67
CA PRO A 177 20.67 -8.52 -2.27
C PRO A 177 21.78 -8.19 -1.28
N SER A 178 23.02 -8.11 -1.77
CA SER A 178 24.14 -7.66 -0.94
C SER A 178 23.93 -6.21 -0.48
N ALA A 179 24.58 -5.82 0.62
CA ALA A 179 24.50 -4.43 1.10
C ALA A 179 24.95 -3.43 0.02
N ARG A 180 26.02 -3.76 -0.73
CA ARG A 180 26.49 -2.93 -1.86
C ARG A 180 25.40 -2.78 -2.92
N SER A 181 24.77 -3.88 -3.34
CA SER A 181 23.68 -3.85 -4.32
C SER A 181 22.49 -3.02 -3.84
N ALA A 182 22.10 -3.15 -2.57
CA ALA A 182 21.02 -2.34 -1.98
C ALA A 182 21.33 -0.84 -2.02
N TYR A 183 22.57 -0.43 -1.71
CA TYR A 183 22.96 0.98 -1.77
C TYR A 183 23.12 1.51 -3.19
N SER A 184 23.63 0.69 -4.11
CA SER A 184 23.65 1.04 -5.54
C SER A 184 22.22 1.21 -6.09
N SER A 185 21.30 0.35 -5.68
CA SER A 185 19.86 0.47 -5.97
C SER A 185 19.28 1.77 -5.43
N LEU A 186 19.57 2.11 -4.17
CA LEU A 186 19.13 3.38 -3.58
C LEU A 186 19.73 4.60 -4.31
N GLY A 187 21.00 4.55 -4.70
CA GLY A 187 21.65 5.60 -5.49
C GLY A 187 21.04 5.75 -6.88
N LEU A 188 20.76 4.63 -7.58
CA LEU A 188 20.08 4.64 -8.87
C LEU A 188 18.65 5.18 -8.74
N PHE A 189 17.94 4.81 -7.68
CA PHE A 189 16.62 5.36 -7.39
C PHE A 189 16.68 6.88 -7.13
N ALA A 190 17.69 7.36 -6.40
CA ALA A 190 17.89 8.79 -6.19
C ALA A 190 18.14 9.52 -7.52
N LEU A 191 19.00 8.97 -8.39
CA LEU A 191 19.24 9.50 -9.74
C LEU A 191 17.97 9.48 -10.59
N ALA A 192 17.21 8.39 -10.57
CA ALA A 192 15.93 8.29 -11.27
C ALA A 192 14.91 9.31 -10.73
N SER A 193 14.93 9.60 -9.43
CA SER A 193 14.07 10.61 -8.80
C SER A 193 14.47 12.04 -9.19
N VAL A 194 15.77 12.31 -9.33
CA VAL A 194 16.26 13.58 -9.91
C VAL A 194 15.84 13.69 -11.37
N GLY A 195 15.93 12.60 -12.14
CA GLY A 195 15.40 12.56 -13.51
C GLY A 195 13.90 12.82 -13.57
N ALA A 196 13.13 12.18 -12.68
CA ALA A 196 11.69 12.35 -12.57
C ALA A 196 11.29 13.81 -12.32
N TYR A 197 12.07 14.56 -11.53
CA TYR A 197 11.84 16.00 -11.29
C TYR A 197 11.70 16.82 -12.57
N PHE A 198 12.41 16.44 -13.64
CA PHE A 198 12.37 17.12 -14.94
C PHE A 198 11.29 16.57 -15.89
N THR A 199 10.43 15.66 -15.43
CA THR A 199 9.34 15.09 -16.20
C THR A 199 7.99 15.72 -15.82
N PRO A 200 6.97 15.68 -16.70
CA PRO A 200 5.63 16.17 -16.38
C PRO A 200 4.93 15.35 -15.27
N PHE A 201 5.46 14.20 -14.88
CA PHE A 201 4.87 13.33 -13.86
C PHE A 201 5.14 13.80 -12.42
N PHE A 202 6.17 14.63 -12.19
CA PHE A 202 6.58 14.99 -10.84
C PHE A 202 5.70 16.06 -10.19
N THR A 203 5.03 16.88 -11.00
CA THR A 203 4.12 17.94 -10.53
C THR A 203 2.68 17.64 -10.89
N LYS A 204 1.73 18.07 -10.06
CA LYS A 204 0.28 17.85 -10.27
C LYS A 204 -0.37 18.83 -11.25
N SER A 205 0.33 19.90 -11.61
CA SER A 205 -0.16 20.98 -12.47
C SER A 205 0.09 20.77 -13.97
N THR A 206 0.87 19.75 -14.32
CA THR A 206 1.29 19.44 -15.69
C THR A 206 0.44 18.29 -16.24
N HIS A 207 0.00 18.42 -17.50
CA HIS A 207 -0.70 17.34 -18.19
C HIS A 207 0.24 16.16 -18.41
N ASP A 208 -0.23 14.95 -18.13
CA ASP A 208 0.58 13.75 -18.23
C ASP A 208 0.52 13.16 -19.64
N PRO A 209 1.67 12.80 -20.25
CA PRO A 209 1.70 12.10 -21.53
C PRO A 209 1.00 10.73 -21.52
N PHE A 210 0.92 10.10 -20.35
CA PHE A 210 0.21 8.84 -20.09
C PHE A 210 -0.12 8.74 -18.60
N HIS A 211 -0.82 7.69 -18.17
CA HIS A 211 -1.29 7.60 -16.78
C HIS A 211 -0.12 7.53 -15.76
N ARG A 212 -0.14 8.41 -14.74
CA ARG A 212 0.96 8.54 -13.74
C ARG A 212 1.30 7.26 -13.00
N ASP A 213 0.31 6.40 -12.79
CA ASP A 213 0.49 5.10 -12.13
C ASP A 213 1.45 4.20 -12.92
N ILE A 214 1.42 4.26 -14.26
CA ILE A 214 2.38 3.54 -15.11
C ILE A 214 3.79 4.09 -14.89
N PHE A 215 3.93 5.41 -14.78
CA PHE A 215 5.23 6.02 -14.49
C PHE A 215 5.74 5.61 -13.11
N ALA A 216 4.87 5.60 -12.10
CA ALA A 216 5.20 5.17 -10.74
C ALA A 216 5.63 3.68 -10.68
N LEU A 217 5.04 2.81 -11.50
CA LEU A 217 5.49 1.42 -11.65
C LEU A 217 6.93 1.33 -12.19
N LEU A 218 7.28 2.16 -13.18
CA LEU A 218 8.64 2.22 -13.71
C LEU A 218 9.62 2.83 -12.69
N TRP A 219 9.18 3.86 -11.97
CA TRP A 219 9.97 4.56 -10.96
C TRP A 219 10.29 3.68 -9.73
N LEU A 220 9.44 2.70 -9.43
CA LEU A 220 9.70 1.68 -8.40
C LEU A 220 10.90 0.77 -8.74
N LEU A 221 11.11 0.43 -10.01
CA LEU A 221 12.07 -0.61 -10.44
C LEU A 221 13.47 -0.48 -9.82
N PRO A 222 14.16 0.68 -9.88
CA PRO A 222 15.49 0.82 -9.30
C PRO A 222 15.52 0.66 -7.78
N LEU A 223 14.39 0.81 -7.07
CA LEU A 223 14.28 0.71 -5.62
C LEU A 223 14.09 -0.73 -5.12
N ILE A 224 13.72 -1.67 -5.99
CA ILE A 224 13.37 -3.05 -5.62
C ILE A 224 14.49 -3.75 -4.82
N PRO A 225 15.77 -3.77 -5.25
CA PRO A 225 16.82 -4.45 -4.47
C PRO A 225 17.02 -3.87 -3.06
N TYR A 226 16.87 -2.55 -2.90
CA TYR A 226 16.90 -1.92 -1.58
C TYR A 226 15.73 -2.40 -0.71
N LEU A 227 14.51 -2.46 -1.27
CA LEU A 227 13.32 -2.95 -0.55
C LEU A 227 13.46 -4.42 -0.15
N GLN A 228 13.95 -5.28 -1.06
CA GLN A 228 14.22 -6.69 -0.77
C GLN A 228 15.15 -6.85 0.43
N ARG A 229 16.24 -6.06 0.47
CA ARG A 229 17.18 -6.10 1.57
C ARG A 229 16.58 -5.56 2.87
N SER A 230 15.85 -4.44 2.82
CA SER A 230 15.08 -3.90 3.95
C SER A 230 14.13 -4.95 4.53
N LEU A 231 13.37 -5.64 3.67
CA LEU A 231 12.38 -6.66 4.06
C LEU A 231 12.99 -7.92 4.67
N SER A 232 14.27 -8.20 4.40
CA SER A 232 15.00 -9.30 5.04
C SER A 232 15.40 -9.01 6.50
N ILE A 233 15.31 -7.75 6.94
CA ILE A 233 15.70 -7.35 8.30
C ILE A 233 14.62 -7.80 9.28
N ARG A 234 15.04 -8.52 10.33
CA ARG A 234 14.14 -8.91 11.42
C ARG A 234 13.59 -7.67 12.13
N SER A 235 12.28 -7.48 12.08
CA SER A 235 11.63 -6.34 12.76
C SER A 235 11.80 -6.42 14.28
N SER A 236 12.30 -5.34 14.88
CA SER A 236 12.28 -5.11 16.32
C SER A 236 10.85 -4.82 16.81
N HIS A 237 10.65 -4.70 18.12
CA HIS A 237 9.36 -4.25 18.66
C HIS A 237 8.97 -2.87 18.11
N ILE A 238 9.90 -1.92 18.18
CA ILE A 238 9.69 -0.54 17.68
C ILE A 238 9.38 -0.54 16.19
N ASP A 239 10.08 -1.34 15.38
CA ASP A 239 9.83 -1.42 13.94
C ASP A 239 8.42 -1.95 13.62
N ARG A 240 7.93 -2.95 14.37
CA ARG A 240 6.55 -3.42 14.21
C ARG A 240 5.53 -2.34 14.57
N VAL A 241 5.76 -1.62 15.67
CA VAL A 241 4.92 -0.48 16.09
C VAL A 241 4.87 0.58 14.99
N LEU A 242 6.01 0.96 14.40
CA LEU A 242 6.06 1.89 13.28
C LEU A 242 5.31 1.36 12.05
N GLY A 243 5.45 0.07 11.75
CA GLY A 243 4.74 -0.58 10.67
C GLY A 243 3.22 -0.55 10.85
N ASP A 244 2.71 -0.77 12.06
CA ASP A 244 1.28 -0.70 12.35
C ASP A 244 0.78 0.76 12.39
N TYR A 245 1.52 1.66 13.03
CA TYR A 245 1.26 3.10 13.03
C TYR A 245 1.17 3.69 11.61
N SER A 246 2.03 3.25 10.68
CA SER A 246 2.00 3.73 9.29
C SER A 246 0.67 3.46 8.58
N TYR A 247 -0.05 2.40 8.98
CA TYR A 247 -1.36 2.08 8.42
C TYR A 247 -2.41 3.08 8.89
N ALA A 248 -2.44 3.39 10.19
CA ALA A 248 -3.32 4.44 10.74
C ALA A 248 -3.03 5.80 10.09
N LEU A 249 -1.75 6.15 9.97
CA LEU A 249 -1.31 7.39 9.33
C LEU A 249 -1.75 7.46 7.86
N TYR A 250 -1.52 6.39 7.09
CA TYR A 250 -1.92 6.31 5.69
C TYR A 250 -3.43 6.41 5.52
N LEU A 251 -4.23 5.77 6.36
CA LEU A 251 -5.68 5.74 6.15
C LEU A 251 -6.36 7.08 6.48
N MET A 252 -5.85 7.80 7.48
CA MET A 252 -6.58 8.93 8.08
C MET A 252 -6.12 10.32 7.58
N HIS A 253 -4.90 10.42 7.05
CA HIS A 253 -4.28 11.72 6.76
C HIS A 253 -5.09 12.59 5.79
N TYR A 254 -5.64 12.02 4.72
CA TYR A 254 -6.35 12.83 3.72
C TYR A 254 -7.65 13.40 4.28
N ALA A 255 -8.36 12.64 5.12
CA ALA A 255 -9.56 13.15 5.79
C ALA A 255 -9.23 14.37 6.66
N ILE A 256 -8.10 14.35 7.39
CA ILE A 256 -7.63 15.50 8.16
C ILE A 256 -7.24 16.68 7.27
N ILE A 257 -6.48 16.41 6.21
CA ILE A 257 -6.09 17.45 5.25
C ILE A 257 -7.34 18.12 4.66
N ALA A 258 -8.33 17.34 4.26
CA ALA A 258 -9.58 17.84 3.69
C ALA A 258 -10.44 18.66 4.68
N LEU A 259 -10.26 18.46 6.00
CA LEU A 259 -10.96 19.22 7.04
C LEU A 259 -10.24 20.51 7.42
N ILE A 260 -8.90 20.51 7.40
CA ILE A 260 -8.08 21.62 7.89
C ILE A 260 -7.65 22.58 6.77
N VAL A 261 -7.35 22.06 5.58
CA VAL A 261 -6.85 22.86 4.45
C VAL A 261 -8.03 23.39 3.65
N VAL A 262 -8.50 24.58 4.00
CA VAL A 262 -9.62 25.26 3.31
C VAL A 262 -9.10 26.33 2.35
N SER A 263 -8.12 27.13 2.77
CA SER A 263 -7.60 28.28 2.01
C SER A 263 -6.29 27.98 1.28
N ASP A 264 -5.87 26.72 1.24
CA ASP A 264 -4.62 26.23 0.63
C ASP A 264 -3.32 26.87 1.18
N THR A 265 -3.37 27.43 2.41
CA THR A 265 -2.23 28.14 3.01
C THR A 265 -1.15 27.19 3.54
N ALA A 266 0.10 27.68 3.62
CA ALA A 266 1.21 26.90 4.16
C ALA A 266 1.02 26.51 5.63
N SER A 267 0.39 27.40 6.42
CA SER A 267 0.07 27.14 7.83
C SER A 267 -0.98 26.03 8.00
N GLU A 268 -2.07 26.06 7.23
CA GLU A 268 -3.10 25.01 7.27
C GLU A 268 -2.49 23.65 6.89
N LYS A 269 -1.67 23.61 5.83
CA LYS A 269 -0.95 22.41 5.37
C LYS A 269 -0.03 21.83 6.43
N LEU A 270 0.74 22.69 7.11
CA LEU A 270 1.63 22.27 8.20
C LEU A 270 0.84 21.71 9.39
N VAL A 271 -0.21 22.42 9.81
CA VAL A 271 -1.10 21.98 10.90
C VAL A 271 -1.76 20.65 10.55
N ALA A 272 -2.30 20.52 9.34
CA ALA A 272 -2.89 19.27 8.86
C ALA A 272 -1.91 18.10 8.88
N GLY A 273 -0.66 18.35 8.47
CA GLY A 273 0.43 17.40 8.60
C GLY A 273 0.64 16.95 10.05
N ILE A 274 0.88 17.88 10.97
CA ILE A 274 1.14 17.57 12.39
C ILE A 274 -0.06 16.84 13.03
N VAL A 275 -1.28 17.33 12.79
CA VAL A 275 -2.51 16.72 13.31
C VAL A 275 -2.69 15.30 12.76
N SER A 276 -2.34 15.04 11.51
CA SER A 276 -2.40 13.69 10.94
C SER A 276 -1.51 12.70 11.72
N TYR A 277 -0.30 13.09 12.11
CA TYR A 277 0.57 12.24 12.94
C TYR A 277 0.00 12.03 14.35
N GLY A 278 -0.52 13.10 14.97
CA GLY A 278 -1.11 13.05 16.30
C GLY A 278 -2.33 12.13 16.36
N VAL A 279 -3.28 12.31 15.44
CA VAL A 279 -4.51 11.50 15.40
C VAL A 279 -4.20 10.06 14.98
N ALA A 280 -3.26 9.84 14.06
CA ALA A 280 -2.81 8.49 13.73
C ALA A 280 -2.23 7.75 14.95
N ALA A 281 -1.49 8.45 15.82
CA ALA A 281 -0.95 7.86 17.05
C ALA A 281 -2.07 7.49 18.03
N LEU A 282 -3.06 8.37 18.18
CA LEU A 282 -4.25 8.10 19.00
C LEU A 282 -5.04 6.90 18.46
N LEU A 283 -5.31 6.85 17.15
CA LEU A 283 -6.01 5.72 16.51
C LEU A 283 -5.21 4.42 16.64
N TYR A 284 -3.89 4.47 16.51
CA TYR A 284 -3.04 3.30 16.73
C TYR A 284 -3.18 2.77 18.16
N ILE A 285 -3.08 3.64 19.18
CA ILE A 285 -3.16 3.24 20.59
C ILE A 285 -4.56 2.77 20.96
N ALA A 286 -5.60 3.49 20.53
CA ALA A 286 -6.98 3.25 20.94
C ALA A 286 -7.68 2.12 20.15
N VAL A 287 -7.27 1.89 18.90
CA VAL A 287 -7.98 1.00 17.97
C VAL A 287 -7.05 -0.09 17.43
N ASP A 288 -6.00 0.25 16.70
CA ASP A 288 -5.21 -0.77 15.96
C ASP A 288 -4.42 -1.70 16.90
N ALA A 289 -3.78 -1.18 17.95
CA ALA A 289 -2.99 -2.00 18.88
C ALA A 289 -3.85 -3.02 19.68
N PRO A 290 -4.99 -2.65 20.30
CA PRO A 290 -5.89 -3.61 20.95
C PRO A 290 -6.42 -4.68 19.98
N LEU A 291 -6.85 -4.27 18.80
CA LEU A 291 -7.44 -5.17 17.80
C LEU A 291 -6.40 -6.12 17.20
N ASN A 292 -5.16 -5.68 17.02
CA ASN A 292 -4.05 -6.56 16.64
C ASN A 292 -3.81 -7.64 17.69
N GLY A 293 -3.88 -7.31 18.98
CA GLY A 293 -3.82 -8.28 20.08
C GLY A 293 -4.91 -9.35 19.98
N MET A 294 -6.15 -8.95 19.71
CA MET A 294 -7.27 -9.87 19.50
C MET A 294 -7.08 -10.74 18.26
N ARG A 295 -6.65 -10.16 17.15
CA ARG A 295 -6.35 -10.87 15.90
C ARG A 295 -5.31 -11.96 16.09
N TYR A 296 -4.22 -11.70 16.82
CA TYR A 296 -3.21 -12.72 17.10
C TYR A 296 -3.78 -13.91 17.88
N ARG A 297 -4.69 -13.67 18.84
CA ARG A 297 -5.37 -14.73 19.59
C ARG A 297 -6.30 -15.54 18.69
N LEU A 298 -7.11 -14.88 17.87
CA LEU A 298 -8.01 -15.54 16.92
C LEU A 298 -7.23 -16.37 15.89
N MET A 299 -6.14 -15.84 15.33
CA MET A 299 -5.33 -16.56 14.34
C MET A 299 -4.65 -17.82 14.89
N ARG A 300 -4.37 -17.90 16.20
CA ARG A 300 -3.86 -19.15 16.82
C ARG A 300 -4.88 -20.28 16.77
N VAL A 301 -6.18 -19.97 16.73
CA VAL A 301 -7.24 -20.97 16.58
C VAL A 301 -7.30 -21.48 15.13
N PHE A 302 -7.01 -20.61 14.16
CA PHE A 302 -7.14 -20.93 12.73
C PHE A 302 -5.84 -21.43 12.06
N SER A 303 -4.67 -21.25 12.67
CA SER A 303 -3.38 -21.68 12.12
C SER A 303 -2.84 -22.89 12.89
N LYS A 304 -2.63 -24.01 12.20
CA LYS A 304 -2.08 -25.25 12.77
C LYS A 304 -0.56 -25.24 12.93
N LYS A 305 0.15 -24.24 12.39
CA LYS A 305 1.62 -24.09 12.51
C LYS A 305 1.99 -23.00 13.53
N ALA A 306 1.47 -23.14 14.75
CA ALA A 306 2.01 -22.40 15.88
C ALA A 306 3.41 -22.93 16.22
#